data_AF-A0A2E3MYM3-F1
#
_entry.id   AF-A0A2E3MYM3-F1
#
_cell.length_a   1.000
_cell.length_b   1.000
_cell.length_c   1.000
_cell.angle_alpha   90.00
_cell.angle_beta   90.00
_cell.angle_gamma   90.00
#
_symmetry.space_group_name_H-M   'P 1'
#
loop_
_entity.id
_entity.type
_entity.pdbx_description
1 polymer ?
#
loop_
_entity_poly.entity_id
_entity_poly.type
_entity_poly.pdbx_seq_one_letter_code
_entity_poly.pdbx_strand_id
1 'polypeptide(L)'
;MSKRTVNLRAHTTSIKGADFLKIHGLLALAYEVGLESIETRIHTLDLDRGLAVVEARVAGARGTYSGHGLAHPESLSRGLQSSFVQVAESRAIARALRHFCAIGAHPGDHLPERQE
;
A
#
# COMPACT_ATOMS: atom_id res chain seq x y z
N MET A 1 -26.91 -4.33 4.63
CA MET A 1 -25.90 -3.68 3.76
C MET A 1 -25.42 -4.71 2.76
N SER A 2 -25.73 -4.53 1.47
CA SER A 2 -25.30 -5.45 0.41
C SER A 2 -23.77 -5.39 0.28
N LYS A 3 -23.08 -6.53 0.43
CA LYS A 3 -21.63 -6.64 0.21
C LYS A 3 -21.36 -6.39 -1.27
N ARG A 4 -21.10 -5.13 -1.65
CA ARG A 4 -20.57 -4.81 -2.98
C ARG A 4 -19.17 -5.42 -3.09
N THR A 5 -19.05 -6.48 -3.86
CA THR A 5 -17.75 -7.05 -4.22
C THR A 5 -17.01 -6.04 -5.10
N VAL A 6 -15.94 -5.43 -4.58
CA VAL A 6 -15.14 -4.48 -5.35
C VAL A 6 -14.40 -5.21 -6.46
N ASN A 7 -14.61 -4.79 -7.71
CA ASN A 7 -13.94 -5.38 -8.86
C ASN A 7 -12.48 -4.89 -8.91
N LEU A 8 -11.57 -5.67 -8.34
CA LEU A 8 -10.15 -5.34 -8.27
C LEU A 8 -9.47 -5.26 -9.66
N ARG A 9 -10.03 -5.91 -10.70
CA ARG A 9 -9.43 -5.93 -12.06
C ARG A 9 -9.44 -4.57 -12.74
N ALA A 10 -10.39 -3.69 -12.39
CA ALA A 10 -10.40 -2.31 -12.90
C ALA A 10 -9.24 -1.45 -12.36
N HIS A 11 -8.52 -1.96 -11.35
CA HIS A 11 -7.47 -1.22 -10.66
C HIS A 11 -6.12 -1.93 -10.64
N THR A 12 -5.95 -2.96 -11.48
CA THR A 12 -4.67 -3.64 -11.67
C THR A 12 -3.91 -3.09 -12.89
N THR A 13 -2.60 -3.33 -12.90
CA THR A 13 -1.72 -3.16 -14.05
C THR A 13 -0.91 -4.43 -14.23
N SER A 14 -0.78 -4.93 -15.46
CA SER A 14 0.09 -6.08 -15.72
C SER A 14 1.52 -5.60 -15.97
N ILE A 15 2.49 -6.16 -15.25
CA ILE A 15 3.93 -5.94 -15.46
C ILE A 15 4.58 -7.31 -15.58
N LYS A 16 5.14 -7.60 -16.76
CA LYS A 16 5.80 -8.89 -17.05
C LYS A 16 4.94 -10.12 -16.74
N GLY A 17 3.64 -10.05 -17.00
CA GLY A 17 2.69 -11.15 -16.78
C GLY A 17 2.16 -11.28 -15.34
N ALA A 18 2.55 -10.40 -14.42
CA ALA A 18 1.99 -10.32 -13.06
C ALA A 18 1.11 -9.08 -12.91
N ASP A 19 -0.04 -9.22 -12.24
CA ASP A 19 -0.97 -8.12 -11.99
C ASP A 19 -0.66 -7.41 -10.67
N PHE A 20 -0.52 -6.09 -10.72
CA PHE A 20 -0.23 -5.24 -9.57
C PHE A 20 -1.38 -4.27 -9.33
N LEU A 21 -1.89 -4.19 -8.10
CA LEU A 21 -2.87 -3.17 -7.74
C LEU A 21 -2.20 -1.79 -7.76
N LYS A 22 -2.80 -0.85 -8.51
CA LYS A 22 -2.36 0.53 -8.54
C LYS A 22 -2.78 1.23 -7.23
N ILE A 23 -1.98 2.19 -6.77
CA ILE A 23 -2.25 2.91 -5.51
C ILE A 23 -3.62 3.61 -5.51
N HIS A 24 -4.07 4.14 -6.64
CA HIS A 24 -5.41 4.73 -6.77
C HIS A 24 -6.54 3.70 -6.62
N GLY A 25 -6.28 2.44 -6.97
CA GLY A 25 -7.19 1.33 -6.68
C GLY A 25 -7.35 1.05 -5.21
N LEU A 26 -6.23 1.03 -4.48
CA LEU A 26 -6.24 0.89 -3.03
C LEU A 26 -6.98 2.05 -2.37
N LEU A 27 -6.79 3.27 -2.87
CA LEU A 27 -7.44 4.46 -2.35
C LEU A 27 -8.97 4.42 -2.57
N ALA A 28 -9.41 4.08 -3.78
CA ALA A 28 -10.83 3.92 -4.09
C ALA A 28 -11.49 2.85 -3.20
N LEU A 29 -10.85 1.69 -3.04
CA LEU A 29 -11.34 0.65 -2.15
C LEU A 29 -11.37 1.11 -0.68
N ALA A 30 -10.33 1.81 -0.23
CA ALA A 30 -10.27 2.35 1.13
C ALA A 30 -11.41 3.33 1.40
N TYR A 31 -11.71 4.21 0.44
CA TYR A 31 -12.84 5.14 0.53
C TYR A 31 -14.18 4.40 0.71
N GLU A 32 -14.44 3.36 -0.09
CA GLU A 32 -15.67 2.55 0.01
C GLU A 32 -15.83 1.83 1.37
N VAL A 33 -14.72 1.55 2.07
CA VAL A 33 -14.74 0.88 3.39
C VAL A 33 -14.53 1.85 4.55
N GLY A 34 -14.66 3.16 4.31
CA GLY A 34 -14.72 4.19 5.34
C GLY A 34 -13.38 4.82 5.70
N LEU A 35 -12.50 5.07 4.72
CA LEU A 35 -11.29 5.88 4.91
C LEU A 35 -11.64 7.32 5.32
N GLU A 36 -10.94 7.84 6.32
CA GLU A 36 -11.11 9.22 6.81
C GLU A 36 -9.84 10.06 6.59
N SER A 37 -8.66 9.50 6.88
CA SER A 37 -7.41 10.25 6.72
C SER A 37 -6.22 9.36 6.31
N ILE A 38 -5.25 10.00 5.66
CA ILE A 38 -3.93 9.45 5.37
C ILE A 38 -2.92 10.50 5.81
N GLU A 39 -2.01 10.11 6.69
CA GLU A 39 -0.91 10.94 7.15
C GLU A 39 0.41 10.25 6.86
N THR A 40 1.44 11.00 6.52
CA THR A 40 2.78 10.48 6.28
C THR A 40 3.81 11.21 7.13
N ARG A 41 4.83 10.46 7.56
CA ARG A 41 5.95 10.98 8.33
C ARG A 41 7.25 10.37 7.84
N ILE A 42 8.22 11.21 7.54
CA ILE A 42 9.59 10.77 7.27
C ILE A 42 10.22 10.33 8.60
N HIS A 43 10.63 9.07 8.69
CA HIS A 43 11.39 8.53 9.83
C HIS A 43 12.89 8.63 9.62
N THR A 44 13.34 8.45 8.39
CA THR A 44 14.77 8.53 8.05
C THR A 44 14.91 9.16 6.67
N LEU A 45 15.81 10.13 6.58
CA LEU A 45 16.22 10.74 5.32
C LEU A 45 17.73 10.93 5.35
N ASP A 46 18.41 10.19 4.49
CA ASP A 46 19.85 10.31 4.24
C ASP A 46 20.01 10.68 2.76
N LEU A 47 20.32 11.95 2.51
CA LEU A 47 20.45 12.49 1.15
C LEU A 47 21.73 12.02 0.47
N ASP A 48 22.80 11.78 1.24
CA ASP A 48 24.09 11.36 0.71
C ASP A 48 24.04 9.92 0.20
N ARG A 49 23.34 9.06 0.96
CA ARG A 49 23.11 7.65 0.58
C ARG A 49 21.86 7.44 -0.25
N GLY A 50 21.02 8.46 -0.41
CA GLY A 50 19.72 8.35 -1.08
C GLY A 50 18.75 7.41 -0.36
N LEU A 51 18.82 7.28 0.96
CA LEU A 51 17.92 6.43 1.73
C LEU A 51 16.76 7.24 2.30
N ALA A 52 15.53 6.79 2.04
CA ALA A 52 14.33 7.33 2.68
C ALA A 52 13.50 6.20 3.32
N VAL A 53 13.06 6.43 4.56
CA VAL A 53 12.07 5.60 5.26
C VAL A 53 10.92 6.51 5.68
N VAL A 54 9.71 6.15 5.23
CA VAL A 54 8.48 6.89 5.49
C VAL A 54 7.49 5.96 6.17
N GLU A 55 6.82 6.42 7.22
CA GLU A 55 5.61 5.79 7.75
C GLU A 55 4.39 6.49 7.16
N ALA A 56 3.39 5.70 6.78
CA ALA A 56 2.05 6.18 6.52
C ALA A 56 1.10 5.64 7.57
N ARG A 57 0.18 6.47 8.04
CA ARG A 57 -0.92 6.13 8.96
C ARG A 57 -2.24 6.39 8.24
N VAL A 58 -3.07 5.36 8.17
CA VAL A 58 -4.39 5.38 7.54
C VAL A 58 -5.43 5.16 8.63
N ALA A 59 -6.37 6.10 8.79
CA ALA A 59 -7.43 6.01 9.78
C ALA A 59 -8.82 6.04 9.11
N GLY A 60 -9.79 5.40 9.74
CA GLY A 60 -11.17 5.42 9.32
C GLY A 60 -12.06 4.49 10.13
N ALA A 61 -13.24 4.17 9.60
CA ALA A 61 -14.28 3.38 10.26
C ALA A 61 -13.84 1.98 10.73
N ARG A 62 -12.75 1.44 10.16
CA ARG A 62 -12.18 0.12 10.49
C ARG A 62 -11.03 0.17 11.50
N GLY A 63 -10.71 1.35 12.04
CA GLY A 63 -9.57 1.59 12.91
C GLY A 63 -8.42 2.27 12.18
N THR A 64 -7.24 2.25 12.82
CA THR A 64 -6.03 2.88 12.30
C THR A 64 -4.96 1.83 11.98
N TYR A 65 -4.38 1.94 10.78
CA TYR A 65 -3.36 1.02 10.28
C TYR A 65 -2.17 1.82 9.79
N SER A 66 -0.97 1.34 10.05
CA SER A 66 0.25 1.97 9.57
C SER A 66 1.02 1.06 8.62
N GLY A 67 1.94 1.66 7.87
CA GLY A 67 2.81 0.95 6.95
C GLY A 67 4.09 1.74 6.71
N HIS A 68 5.22 1.04 6.66
CA HIS A 68 6.52 1.64 6.37
C HIS A 68 6.92 1.41 4.91
N GLY A 69 7.38 2.45 4.26
CA GLY A 69 7.98 2.41 2.93
C GLY A 69 9.45 2.79 3.00
N LEU A 70 10.29 1.98 2.37
CA LEU A 70 11.72 2.23 2.23
C LEU A 70 12.06 2.40 0.75
N ALA A 71 12.94 3.33 0.44
CA ALA A 71 13.56 3.43 -0.88
C ALA A 71 15.05 3.79 -0.77
N HIS A 72 15.83 3.09 -1.59
CA HIS A 72 17.25 3.32 -1.83
C HIS A 72 17.48 3.27 -3.36
N PRO A 73 18.34 4.11 -3.98
CA PRO A 73 18.57 4.14 -5.43
C PRO A 73 18.82 2.79 -6.08
N GLU A 74 19.53 1.90 -5.39
CA GLU A 74 19.81 0.53 -5.87
C GLU A 74 18.55 -0.34 -5.95
N SER A 75 17.52 -0.05 -5.17
CA SER A 75 16.22 -0.73 -5.20
C SER A 75 15.26 -0.17 -6.27
N LEU A 76 15.71 0.81 -7.06
CA LEU A 76 14.90 1.58 -8.00
C LEU A 76 15.44 1.47 -9.43
N SER A 77 14.54 1.56 -10.42
CA SER A 77 14.95 1.76 -11.79
C SER A 77 15.62 3.14 -11.95
N ARG A 78 16.54 3.26 -12.91
CA ARG A 78 17.33 4.49 -13.13
C ARG A 78 16.48 5.77 -13.18
N GLY A 79 15.31 5.72 -13.82
CA GLY A 79 14.40 6.86 -13.93
C GLY A 79 13.67 7.27 -12.64
N LEU A 80 13.72 6.45 -11.58
CA LEU A 80 13.10 6.71 -10.29
C LEU A 80 14.10 7.05 -9.19
N GLN A 81 15.41 6.96 -9.46
CA GLN A 81 16.45 7.14 -8.43
C GLN A 81 16.44 8.54 -7.82
N SER A 82 16.19 9.58 -8.62
CA SER A 82 16.07 10.97 -8.13
C SER A 82 14.80 11.22 -7.31
N SER A 83 13.81 10.33 -7.41
CA SER A 83 12.50 10.43 -6.73
C SER A 83 12.35 9.43 -5.59
N PHE A 84 13.46 9.00 -4.97
CA PHE A 84 13.45 7.94 -3.96
C PHE A 84 12.56 8.28 -2.76
N VAL A 85 12.49 9.55 -2.34
CA VAL A 85 11.60 10.00 -1.25
C VAL A 85 10.13 9.78 -1.62
N GLN A 86 9.69 10.20 -2.81
CA GLN A 86 8.30 10.00 -3.26
C GLN A 86 7.98 8.50 -3.43
N VAL A 87 8.97 7.69 -3.83
CA VAL A 87 8.79 6.23 -3.91
C VAL A 87 8.65 5.61 -2.53
N ALA A 88 9.44 6.03 -1.53
CA ALA A 88 9.31 5.56 -0.15
C ALA A 88 7.92 5.90 0.41
N GLU A 89 7.46 7.14 0.23
CA GLU A 89 6.13 7.57 0.65
C GLU A 89 5.00 6.77 -0.04
N SER A 90 5.07 6.62 -1.35
CA SER A 90 4.09 5.83 -2.11
C SER A 90 4.04 4.36 -1.65
N ARG A 91 5.20 3.77 -1.32
CA ARG A 91 5.29 2.41 -0.77
C ARG A 91 4.66 2.33 0.61
N ALA A 92 4.86 3.34 1.47
CA ALA A 92 4.29 3.42 2.81
C ALA A 92 2.76 3.48 2.74
N ILE A 93 2.21 4.42 1.95
CA ILE A 93 0.77 4.58 1.75
C ILE A 93 0.16 3.30 1.19
N ALA A 94 0.77 2.70 0.16
CA ALA A 94 0.26 1.47 -0.43
C ALA A 94 0.25 0.27 0.54
N ARG A 95 1.14 0.24 1.54
CA ARG A 95 1.14 -0.79 2.59
C ARG A 95 0.05 -0.52 3.62
N ALA A 96 -0.03 0.71 4.13
CA ALA A 96 -1.06 1.09 5.10
C ALA A 96 -2.48 0.87 4.54
N LEU A 97 -2.72 1.27 3.28
CA LEU A 97 -4.01 1.04 2.61
C LEU A 97 -4.31 -0.45 2.39
N ARG A 98 -3.31 -1.28 2.08
CA ARG A 98 -3.50 -2.73 1.99
C ARG A 98 -3.96 -3.32 3.31
N HIS A 99 -3.32 -2.93 4.41
CA HIS A 99 -3.71 -3.38 5.75
C HIS A 99 -5.13 -2.90 6.10
N PHE A 100 -5.44 -1.62 5.87
CA PHE A 100 -6.79 -1.06 6.07
C PHE A 100 -7.86 -1.80 5.26
N CYS A 101 -7.54 -2.16 4.01
CA CYS A 101 -8.43 -2.91 3.12
C CYS A 101 -8.42 -4.43 3.34
N ALA A 102 -7.62 -4.95 4.27
CA ALA A 102 -7.38 -6.39 4.48
C ALA A 102 -6.87 -7.14 3.22
N ILE A 103 -6.11 -6.46 2.36
CA ILE A 103 -5.48 -7.06 1.19
C ILE A 103 -4.08 -7.54 1.55
N GLY A 104 -3.78 -8.82 1.31
CA GLY A 104 -2.46 -9.40 1.55
C GLY A 104 -2.13 -9.60 3.03
N ALA A 105 -3.12 -9.51 3.92
CA ALA A 105 -3.00 -9.79 5.36
C ALA A 105 -2.99 -11.29 5.70
N HIS A 106 -2.76 -12.16 4.70
CA HIS A 106 -2.64 -13.61 4.96
C HIS A 106 -1.25 -13.90 5.54
N PRO A 107 -1.14 -14.38 6.79
CA PRO A 107 0.15 -14.59 7.45
C PRO A 107 0.97 -15.77 6.89
N GLY A 108 0.40 -16.55 5.97
CA GLY A 108 0.96 -17.82 5.47
C GLY A 108 -0.05 -18.95 5.69
N ASP A 109 -0.23 -19.79 4.66
CA ASP A 109 -0.89 -21.10 4.60
C ASP A 109 -2.24 -21.36 5.31
N HIS A 110 -3.22 -21.74 4.48
CA HIS A 110 -4.55 -22.29 4.78
C HIS A 110 -5.56 -21.41 5.54
N LEU A 111 -6.70 -21.17 4.88
CA LEU A 111 -7.99 -20.92 5.53
C LEU A 111 -8.49 -22.24 6.14
N PRO A 112 -9.14 -22.23 7.32
CA PRO A 112 -9.88 -23.40 7.78
C PRO A 112 -10.95 -23.75 6.75
N GLU A 113 -11.08 -25.04 6.43
CA GLU A 113 -12.09 -25.55 5.51
C GLU A 113 -13.46 -24.96 5.89
N ARG A 114 -14.13 -24.37 4.89
CA ARG A 114 -15.53 -23.99 5.09
C ARG A 114 -16.31 -25.30 5.24
N GLN A 115 -16.81 -25.56 6.44
CA GLN A 115 -17.91 -26.48 6.62
C GLN A 115 -19.18 -25.80 6.08
N GLU A 116 -19.63 -26.24 4.91
CA GLU A 116 -21.04 -26.35 4.53
C GLU A 116 -21.27 -27.75 3.98
#